data_AF-D5U3X0-F1
#
_entry.id   AF-D5U3X0-F1
#
_cell.length_a   1.000
_cell.length_b   1.000
_cell.length_c   1.000
_cell.angle_alpha   90.00
_cell.angle_beta   90.00
_cell.angle_gamma   90.00
#
_symmetry.space_group_name_H-M   'P 1'
#
loop_
_entity.id
_entity.type
_entity.pdbx_description
1 polymer ?
#
loop_
_entity_poly.entity_id
_entity_poly.type
_entity_poly.pdbx_seq_one_letter_code
_entity_poly.pdbx_strand_id
1 'polypeptide(L)'
;MNYNKDDILRVARDYMKKIEISNKDTIDSILDKLKKLPEDGVAKITDYLKNLNQAVSNHEEGVLGIIKEAWNLHEEKREVLSLEDCISMIKGNINPKEHSAACIFLKSTGKNSKHYANYEIHVFYMDHNNNPMINGNSPHWIIYTNELSKDLSEEFGNGDMIVLK
;
A
#
# COMPACT_ATOMS: atom_id res chain seq x y z
N MET A 1 -11.71 14.03 28.11
CA MET A 1 -10.94 15.24 27.74
C MET A 1 -11.05 15.40 26.23
N ASN A 2 -11.73 16.44 25.74
CA ASN A 2 -11.78 16.78 24.32
C ASN A 2 -10.43 17.41 23.96
N TYR A 3 -9.57 16.64 23.29
CA TYR A 3 -8.35 17.20 22.72
C TYR A 3 -8.73 18.06 21.53
N ASN A 4 -8.34 19.34 21.55
CA ASN A 4 -8.55 20.21 20.41
C ASN A 4 -7.53 19.85 19.29
N LYS A 5 -7.77 20.34 18.08
CA LYS A 5 -6.93 20.09 16.90
C LYS A 5 -5.44 20.40 17.13
N ASP A 6 -5.14 21.40 17.94
CA ASP A 6 -3.77 21.82 18.24
C ASP A 6 -3.06 20.88 19.22
N ASP A 7 -3.80 20.26 20.14
CA ASP A 7 -3.27 19.20 21.01
C ASP A 7 -2.91 17.94 20.22
N ILE A 8 -3.74 17.59 19.23
CA ILE A 8 -3.49 16.44 18.34
C ILE A 8 -2.23 16.68 17.49
N LEU A 9 -2.09 17.89 16.93
CA LEU A 9 -0.92 18.28 16.15
C LEU A 9 0.37 18.32 17.00
N ARG A 10 0.26 18.69 18.27
CA ARG A 10 1.38 18.69 19.22
C ARG A 10 1.83 17.26 19.54
N VAL A 11 0.89 16.36 19.84
CA VAL A 11 1.20 14.95 20.14
C VAL A 11 1.81 14.26 18.92
N ALA A 12 1.26 14.47 17.72
CA ALA A 12 1.84 13.93 16.49
C ALA A 12 3.27 14.46 16.28
N ARG A 13 3.52 15.76 16.48
CA ARG A 13 4.87 16.36 16.37
C ARG A 13 5.86 15.77 17.37
N ASP A 14 5.43 15.53 18.61
CA ASP A 14 6.28 15.00 19.67
C ASP A 14 6.60 13.51 19.43
N TYR A 15 5.67 12.73 18.86
CA TYR A 15 5.95 11.37 18.39
C TYR A 15 6.94 11.34 17.21
N MET A 16 6.75 12.26 16.25
CA MET A 16 7.62 12.34 15.07
C MET A 16 9.03 12.86 15.39
N LYS A 17 9.19 13.67 16.44
CA LYS A 17 10.50 14.04 16.99
C LYS A 17 11.21 12.87 17.68
N LYS A 18 10.47 11.98 18.35
CA LYS A 18 11.02 10.81 19.07
C LYS A 18 11.52 9.70 18.13
N ILE A 19 11.09 9.70 16.87
CA ILE A 19 11.54 8.78 15.81
C ILE A 19 12.86 9.26 15.15
N GLU A 20 13.38 10.43 15.54
CA GLU A 20 14.67 11.05 15.20
C GLU A 20 15.16 10.96 13.73
N ILE A 21 14.98 12.08 13.01
CA ILE A 21 15.73 12.48 11.79
C ILE A 21 15.75 11.44 10.65
N SER A 22 14.68 11.38 9.86
CA SER A 22 14.77 11.34 8.39
C SER A 22 13.40 11.67 7.78
N ASN A 23 13.33 12.73 6.98
CA ASN A 23 12.15 13.15 6.19
C ASN A 23 11.01 13.90 6.90
N LYS A 24 11.34 15.06 7.50
CA LYS A 24 10.40 16.13 7.87
C LYS A 24 9.39 16.48 6.76
N ASP A 25 9.82 16.41 5.49
CA ASP A 25 8.98 16.71 4.33
C ASP A 25 7.89 15.64 4.08
N THR A 26 8.15 14.37 4.47
CA THR A 26 7.16 13.29 4.38
C THR A 26 6.07 13.48 5.44
N ILE A 27 6.47 13.88 6.63
CA ILE A 27 5.57 14.21 7.75
C ILE A 27 4.66 15.38 7.38
N ASP A 28 5.23 16.46 6.87
CA ASP A 28 4.46 17.66 6.52
C ASP A 28 3.49 17.38 5.37
N SER A 29 3.87 16.54 4.40
CA SER A 29 2.99 16.07 3.31
C SER A 29 1.82 15.23 3.80
N ILE A 30 2.05 14.32 4.76
CA ILE A 30 0.98 13.50 5.38
C ILE A 30 0.01 14.40 6.15
N LEU A 31 0.53 15.33 6.96
CA LEU A 31 -0.28 16.27 7.71
C LEU A 31 -1.12 17.17 6.78
N ASP A 32 -0.55 17.58 5.64
CA ASP A 32 -1.26 18.44 4.69
C ASP A 32 -2.37 17.70 3.93
N LYS A 33 -2.22 16.38 3.72
CA LYS A 33 -3.28 15.52 3.18
C LYS A 33 -4.39 15.27 4.19
N LEU A 34 -4.06 15.06 5.47
CA LEU A 34 -5.05 14.87 6.54
C LEU A 34 -5.90 16.12 6.78
N LYS A 35 -5.33 17.32 6.63
CA LYS A 35 -6.06 18.60 6.75
C LYS A 35 -7.12 18.82 5.66
N LYS A 36 -7.03 18.10 4.54
CA LYS A 36 -7.92 18.23 3.38
C LYS A 36 -9.07 17.23 3.39
N LEU A 37 -9.12 16.33 4.37
CA LEU A 37 -10.22 15.38 4.51
C LEU A 37 -11.45 16.03 5.18
N PRO A 38 -12.67 15.63 4.78
CA PRO A 38 -13.90 16.04 5.45
C PRO A 38 -13.97 15.50 6.90
N GLU A 39 -14.73 16.19 7.75
CA GLU A 39 -14.74 15.98 9.22
C GLU A 39 -15.14 14.55 9.64
N ASP A 40 -15.95 13.87 8.83
CA ASP A 40 -16.35 12.48 9.02
C ASP A 40 -15.19 11.48 8.79
N GLY A 41 -14.29 11.78 7.87
CA GLY A 41 -13.04 11.05 7.66
C GLY A 41 -12.05 11.23 8.82
N VAL A 42 -11.99 12.45 9.38
CA VAL A 42 -11.13 12.77 10.54
C VAL A 42 -11.61 12.04 11.80
N ALA A 43 -12.92 11.95 12.04
CA ALA A 43 -13.49 11.23 13.17
C ALA A 43 -13.20 9.72 13.12
N LYS A 44 -13.34 9.09 11.94
CA LYS A 44 -13.01 7.67 11.73
C LYS A 44 -11.53 7.36 11.98
N ILE A 45 -10.64 8.22 11.48
CA ILE A 45 -9.20 8.10 11.72
C ILE A 45 -8.87 8.29 13.21
N THR A 46 -9.59 9.16 13.92
CA THR A 46 -9.37 9.44 15.35
C THR A 46 -9.74 8.24 16.24
N ASP A 47 -10.88 7.60 16.00
CA ASP A 47 -11.26 6.39 16.74
C ASP A 47 -10.36 5.20 16.38
N TYR A 48 -9.87 5.14 15.13
CA TYR A 48 -8.88 4.16 14.69
C TYR A 48 -7.52 4.33 15.38
N LEU A 49 -7.03 5.57 15.50
CA LEU A 49 -5.77 5.89 16.21
C LEU A 49 -5.85 5.65 17.72
N LYS A 50 -7.04 5.81 18.34
CA LYS A 50 -7.27 5.46 19.75
C LYS A 50 -7.18 3.95 19.99
N ASN A 51 -7.74 3.15 19.08
CA ASN A 51 -7.64 1.70 19.14
C ASN A 51 -6.19 1.22 18.94
N LEU A 52 -5.44 1.87 18.04
CA LEU A 52 -4.00 1.71 17.88
C LEU A 52 -3.21 1.98 19.17
N ASN A 53 -3.54 3.05 19.90
CA ASN A 53 -2.83 3.40 21.14
C ASN A 53 -3.01 2.35 22.27
N GLN A 54 -4.08 1.55 22.21
CA GLN A 54 -4.30 0.43 23.14
C GLN A 54 -3.52 -0.84 22.74
N ALA A 55 -3.14 -0.98 21.47
CA ALA A 55 -2.38 -2.12 20.95
C ALA A 55 -0.85 -1.90 20.93
N VAL A 56 -0.39 -0.64 20.99
CA VAL A 56 1.02 -0.22 20.79
C VAL A 56 1.96 -0.51 21.98
N SER A 57 1.55 -1.29 22.98
CA SER A 57 2.52 -1.77 23.98
C SER A 57 3.55 -2.76 23.41
N ASN A 58 3.39 -3.29 22.19
CA ASN A 58 4.38 -4.15 21.54
C ASN A 58 4.49 -3.90 20.01
N HIS A 59 5.69 -3.49 19.56
CA HIS A 59 6.24 -3.56 18.18
C HIS A 59 5.81 -2.57 17.09
N GLU A 60 6.81 -1.92 16.46
CA GLU A 60 6.74 -1.12 15.21
C GLU A 60 6.09 -1.89 14.03
N GLU A 61 6.21 -3.22 14.01
CA GLU A 61 5.54 -4.08 13.04
C GLU A 61 4.01 -4.05 13.15
N GLY A 62 3.48 -3.80 14.36
CA GLY A 62 2.04 -3.70 14.58
C GLY A 62 1.43 -2.47 13.89
N VAL A 63 2.08 -1.31 13.97
CA VAL A 63 1.60 -0.08 13.32
C VAL A 63 1.65 -0.20 11.80
N LEU A 64 2.74 -0.76 11.26
CA LEU A 64 2.86 -1.02 9.82
C LEU A 64 1.83 -2.05 9.34
N GLY A 65 1.60 -3.12 10.10
CA GLY A 65 0.55 -4.10 9.80
C GLY A 65 -0.84 -3.48 9.75
N ILE A 66 -1.18 -2.64 10.73
CA ILE A 66 -2.48 -1.96 10.83
C ILE A 66 -2.66 -0.93 9.70
N ILE A 67 -1.59 -0.27 9.24
CA ILE A 67 -1.63 0.62 8.07
C ILE A 67 -1.84 -0.19 6.79
N LYS A 68 -1.13 -1.31 6.62
CA LYS A 68 -1.29 -2.20 5.45
C LYS A 68 -2.71 -2.75 5.34
N GLU A 69 -3.28 -3.18 6.47
CA GLU A 69 -4.66 -3.68 6.55
C GLU A 69 -5.67 -2.57 6.17
N ALA A 70 -5.51 -1.36 6.71
CA ALA A 70 -6.36 -0.22 6.33
C ALA A 70 -6.25 0.15 4.84
N TRP A 71 -5.11 -0.11 4.21
CA TRP A 71 -4.86 0.15 2.79
C TRP A 71 -5.14 -1.04 1.87
N ASN A 72 -5.70 -2.15 2.39
CA ASN A 72 -5.88 -3.40 1.63
C ASN A 72 -4.59 -3.85 0.90
N LEU A 73 -3.44 -3.56 1.51
CA LEU A 73 -2.12 -3.84 0.96
C LEU A 73 -1.62 -5.20 1.46
N HIS A 74 -1.30 -6.07 0.52
CA HIS A 74 -0.75 -7.40 0.78
C HIS A 74 0.67 -7.47 0.24
N GLU A 75 1.63 -7.83 1.09
CA GLU A 75 3.01 -8.06 0.69
C GLU A 75 3.34 -9.55 0.83
N GLU A 76 3.93 -10.13 -0.21
CA GLU A 76 4.41 -11.51 -0.17
C GLU A 76 5.76 -11.66 -0.89
N LYS A 77 6.48 -12.72 -0.52
CA LYS A 77 7.74 -13.11 -1.15
C LYS A 77 7.56 -14.45 -1.84
N ARG A 78 8.07 -14.59 -3.06
CA ARG A 78 8.07 -15.85 -3.82
C ARG A 78 9.40 -16.09 -4.50
N GLU A 79 9.85 -17.33 -4.55
CA GLU A 79 11.03 -17.66 -5.36
C GLU A 79 10.77 -17.41 -6.84
N VAL A 80 9.66 -17.93 -7.36
CA VAL A 80 9.22 -17.76 -8.75
C VAL A 80 7.78 -17.24 -8.74
N LEU A 81 7.48 -16.25 -9.59
CA LEU A 81 6.11 -15.78 -9.82
C LEU A 81 5.64 -16.16 -11.23
N SER A 82 4.46 -16.78 -11.32
CA SER A 82 3.84 -17.12 -12.60
C SER A 82 2.75 -16.15 -13.04
N LEU A 83 2.43 -16.12 -14.33
CA LEU A 83 1.27 -15.36 -14.83
C LEU A 83 -0.04 -15.93 -14.26
N GLU A 84 -0.13 -17.25 -14.13
CA GLU A 84 -1.29 -17.94 -13.54
C GLU A 84 -1.51 -17.53 -12.08
N ASP A 85 -0.44 -17.35 -11.30
CA ASP A 85 -0.54 -16.83 -9.93
C ASP A 85 -1.17 -15.44 -9.91
N CYS A 86 -0.68 -14.52 -10.74
CA CYS A 86 -1.23 -13.17 -10.84
C CYS A 86 -2.71 -13.19 -11.26
N ILE A 87 -3.04 -13.97 -12.28
CA ILE A 87 -4.43 -14.11 -12.77
C ILE A 87 -5.34 -14.70 -11.67
N SER A 88 -4.84 -15.66 -10.89
CA SER A 88 -5.61 -16.29 -9.82
C SER A 88 -5.92 -15.30 -8.68
N MET A 89 -4.95 -14.45 -8.29
CA MET A 89 -5.17 -13.36 -7.33
C MET A 89 -6.26 -12.39 -7.80
N ILE A 90 -6.21 -12.03 -9.08
CA ILE A 90 -7.16 -11.11 -9.72
C ILE A 90 -8.56 -11.73 -9.76
N LYS A 91 -8.68 -12.97 -10.22
CA LYS A 91 -9.98 -13.65 -10.31
C LYS A 91 -10.65 -13.84 -8.95
N GLY A 92 -9.86 -13.97 -7.88
CA GLY A 92 -10.39 -14.11 -6.52
C GLY A 92 -11.12 -12.86 -6.00
N ASN A 93 -10.84 -11.66 -6.52
CA ASN A 93 -11.31 -10.40 -5.92
C ASN A 93 -11.86 -9.38 -6.93
N ILE A 94 -12.00 -9.73 -8.21
CA ILE A 94 -12.51 -8.81 -9.22
C ILE A 94 -14.02 -8.56 -9.05
N ASN A 95 -14.42 -7.28 -9.02
CA ASN A 95 -15.81 -6.85 -9.03
C ASN A 95 -16.08 -6.00 -10.28
N PRO A 96 -16.76 -6.52 -11.31
CA PRO A 96 -17.00 -5.78 -12.56
C PRO A 96 -17.78 -4.47 -12.40
N LYS A 97 -18.50 -4.29 -11.28
CA LYS A 97 -19.20 -3.01 -11.01
C LYS A 97 -18.23 -1.90 -10.60
N GLU A 98 -17.09 -2.25 -10.02
CA GLU A 98 -16.12 -1.31 -9.45
C GLU A 98 -14.84 -1.27 -10.28
N HIS A 99 -14.45 -2.40 -10.87
CA HIS A 99 -13.20 -2.59 -11.59
C HIS A 99 -13.46 -2.66 -13.10
N SER A 100 -12.68 -1.91 -13.88
CA SER A 100 -12.67 -1.95 -15.35
C SER A 100 -11.59 -2.87 -15.91
N ALA A 101 -10.54 -3.09 -15.14
CA ALA A 101 -9.38 -3.90 -15.48
C ALA A 101 -8.59 -4.26 -14.21
N ALA A 102 -7.60 -5.13 -14.38
CA ALA A 102 -6.52 -5.34 -13.44
C ALA A 102 -5.18 -5.14 -14.13
N CYS A 103 -4.18 -4.73 -13.36
CA CYS A 103 -2.85 -4.41 -13.85
C CYS A 103 -1.82 -5.24 -13.08
N ILE A 104 -0.88 -5.83 -13.83
CA ILE A 104 0.33 -6.45 -13.32
C ILE A 104 1.47 -5.54 -13.77
N PHE A 105 2.12 -4.88 -12.82
CA PHE A 105 3.14 -3.87 -13.06
C PHE A 105 4.48 -4.32 -12.49
N LEU A 106 5.48 -4.44 -13.35
CA LEU A 106 6.86 -4.72 -13.02
C LEU A 106 7.58 -3.43 -12.65
N LYS A 107 7.83 -3.25 -11.36
CA LYS A 107 8.67 -2.15 -10.89
C LYS A 107 10.12 -2.58 -10.92
N SER A 108 10.94 -1.87 -11.71
CA SER A 108 12.38 -2.12 -11.77
C SER A 108 13.01 -2.02 -10.38
N THR A 109 13.53 -3.14 -9.88
CA THR A 109 14.33 -3.18 -8.66
C THR A 109 15.79 -3.02 -9.03
N GLY A 110 16.41 -1.91 -8.64
CA GLY A 110 17.86 -1.77 -8.69
C GLY A 110 18.53 -2.83 -7.80
N LYS A 111 19.79 -3.17 -8.10
CA LYS A 111 20.62 -4.21 -7.43
C LYS A 111 20.76 -4.11 -5.89
N ASN A 112 20.12 -3.14 -5.25
CA ASN A 112 20.16 -2.87 -3.80
C ASN A 112 18.76 -2.89 -3.15
N SER A 113 17.81 -3.69 -3.66
CA SER A 113 16.49 -3.80 -3.02
C SER A 113 16.66 -4.40 -1.60
N LYS A 114 16.05 -3.77 -0.60
CA LYS A 114 16.06 -4.25 0.80
C LYS A 114 15.51 -5.66 0.98
N HIS A 115 14.86 -6.21 -0.05
CA HIS A 115 14.11 -7.45 0.00
C HIS A 115 14.86 -8.66 -0.58
N TYR A 116 16.10 -8.49 -1.06
CA TYR A 116 16.91 -9.54 -1.71
C TYR A 116 16.18 -10.24 -2.87
N ALA A 117 15.27 -9.51 -3.53
CA ALA A 117 14.51 -9.98 -4.67
C ALA A 117 14.95 -9.24 -5.94
N ASN A 118 14.97 -9.97 -7.06
CA ASN A 118 15.35 -9.44 -8.38
C ASN A 118 14.24 -8.63 -9.04
N TYR A 119 12.99 -8.81 -8.61
CA TYR A 119 11.79 -8.17 -9.15
C TYR A 119 10.83 -7.74 -8.03
N GLU A 120 10.17 -6.60 -8.22
CA GLU A 120 9.03 -6.12 -7.42
C GLU A 120 7.82 -5.99 -8.35
N ILE A 121 6.82 -6.83 -8.16
CA ILE A 121 5.61 -6.88 -8.98
C ILE A 121 4.44 -6.31 -8.18
N HIS A 122 3.74 -5.36 -8.77
CA HIS A 122 2.51 -4.81 -8.22
C HIS A 122 1.33 -5.42 -8.97
N VAL A 123 0.32 -5.91 -8.24
CA VAL A 123 -0.96 -6.33 -8.81
C VAL A 123 -2.06 -5.48 -8.19
N PHE A 124 -2.84 -4.77 -9.01
CA PHE A 124 -3.90 -3.88 -8.54
C PHE A 124 -5.02 -3.71 -9.57
N TYR A 125 -6.20 -3.29 -9.12
CA TYR A 125 -7.34 -3.03 -9.99
C TYR A 125 -7.34 -1.60 -10.54
N MET A 126 -8.09 -1.39 -11.61
CA MET A 126 -8.36 -0.07 -12.19
C MET A 126 -9.84 0.26 -12.10
N ASP A 127 -10.17 1.52 -11.79
CA ASP A 127 -11.55 2.01 -11.81
C ASP A 127 -12.07 2.21 -13.26
N HIS A 128 -13.35 2.52 -13.42
CA HIS A 128 -13.97 2.81 -14.73
C HIS A 128 -13.45 4.08 -15.43
N ASN A 129 -12.60 4.86 -14.75
CA ASN A 129 -11.89 6.01 -15.33
C ASN A 129 -10.44 5.68 -15.70
N ASN A 130 -10.03 4.41 -15.61
CA ASN A 130 -8.66 3.91 -15.81
C ASN A 130 -7.64 4.43 -14.77
N ASN A 131 -8.07 4.77 -13.56
CA ASN A 131 -7.16 5.10 -12.47
C ASN A 131 -6.81 3.84 -11.65
N PRO A 132 -5.55 3.70 -11.20
CA PRO A 132 -5.16 2.60 -10.31
C PRO A 132 -5.82 2.74 -8.93
N MET A 133 -6.41 1.65 -8.44
CA MET A 133 -7.09 1.57 -7.14
C MET A 133 -6.13 1.14 -6.02
N ILE A 134 -5.12 1.97 -5.75
CA ILE A 134 -4.06 1.71 -4.75
C ILE A 134 -4.22 2.54 -3.46
N ASN A 135 -5.38 3.16 -3.28
CA ASN A 135 -5.67 4.06 -2.15
C ASN A 135 -6.39 3.37 -0.98
N GLY A 136 -6.45 2.03 -0.98
CA GLY A 136 -7.17 1.24 0.02
C GLY A 136 -8.59 0.86 -0.36
N ASN A 137 -9.13 1.36 -1.47
CA ASN A 137 -10.50 1.03 -1.88
C ASN A 137 -10.62 -0.35 -2.58
N SER A 138 -9.50 -0.99 -2.90
CA SER A 138 -9.45 -2.32 -3.51
C SER A 138 -8.14 -3.01 -3.12
N PRO A 139 -8.05 -4.35 -3.16
CA PRO A 139 -6.82 -5.06 -2.88
C PRO A 139 -5.66 -4.62 -3.78
N HIS A 140 -4.49 -4.44 -3.16
CA HIS A 140 -3.23 -4.17 -3.83
C HIS A 140 -2.19 -5.17 -3.31
N TRP A 141 -1.59 -5.96 -4.21
CA TRP A 141 -0.49 -6.86 -3.89
C TRP A 141 0.85 -6.28 -4.32
N ILE A 142 1.87 -6.45 -3.49
CA ILE A 142 3.28 -6.29 -3.84
C ILE A 142 3.96 -7.65 -3.64
N ILE A 143 4.43 -8.24 -4.74
CA ILE A 143 5.15 -9.51 -4.74
C ILE A 143 6.63 -9.24 -5.01
N TYR A 144 7.47 -9.67 -4.08
CA TYR A 144 8.91 -9.68 -4.26
C TYR A 144 9.35 -11.05 -4.76
N THR A 145 9.99 -11.13 -5.92
CA THR A 145 10.41 -12.41 -6.51
C THR A 145 11.79 -12.42 -7.13
N ASN A 146 12.43 -13.59 -7.15
CA ASN A 146 13.76 -13.80 -7.71
C ASN A 146 13.71 -14.12 -9.20
N GLU A 147 12.63 -14.73 -9.67
CA GLU A 147 12.47 -15.19 -11.04
C GLU A 147 11.02 -15.02 -11.51
N LEU A 148 10.86 -14.62 -12.77
CA LEU A 148 9.57 -14.64 -13.45
C LEU A 148 9.47 -15.91 -14.27
N SER A 149 8.30 -16.54 -14.26
CA SER A 149 8.03 -17.64 -15.18
C SER A 149 8.17 -17.18 -16.64
N LYS A 150 8.41 -18.14 -17.54
CA LYS A 150 8.62 -17.85 -18.96
C LYS A 150 7.45 -17.10 -19.58
N ASP A 151 6.23 -17.55 -19.34
CA ASP A 151 4.99 -16.94 -19.80
C ASP A 151 4.80 -15.51 -19.27
N LEU A 152 5.06 -15.28 -17.97
CA LEU A 152 4.96 -13.93 -17.41
C LEU A 152 6.03 -12.99 -18.00
N SER A 153 7.25 -13.48 -18.17
CA SER A 153 8.34 -12.72 -18.80
C SER A 153 8.04 -12.41 -20.27
N GLU A 154 7.43 -13.34 -21.00
CA GLU A 154 7.04 -13.16 -22.41
C GLU A 154 5.91 -12.13 -22.55
N GLU A 155 4.92 -12.15 -21.66
CA GLU A 155 3.83 -11.15 -21.63
C GLU A 155 4.34 -9.74 -21.34
N PHE A 156 5.34 -9.59 -20.46
CA PHE A 156 5.99 -8.28 -20.27
C PHE A 156 6.76 -7.85 -21.53
N GLY A 157 7.47 -8.78 -22.18
CA GLY A 157 8.29 -8.48 -23.35
C GLY A 157 9.31 -7.37 -23.04
N ASN A 158 9.18 -6.22 -23.71
CA ASN A 158 10.01 -5.02 -23.46
C ASN A 158 9.30 -3.97 -22.57
N GLY A 159 8.05 -4.22 -22.17
CA GLY A 159 7.27 -3.35 -21.31
C GLY A 159 7.40 -3.74 -19.84
N ASP A 160 6.73 -2.96 -19.00
CA ASP A 160 6.68 -3.13 -17.55
C ASP A 160 5.25 -3.31 -17.04
N MET A 161 4.26 -3.42 -17.93
CA MET A 161 2.85 -3.42 -17.57
C MET A 161 2.04 -4.36 -18.44
N ILE A 162 1.25 -5.23 -17.79
CA ILE A 162 0.24 -6.08 -18.40
C ILE A 162 -1.12 -5.63 -17.87
N VAL A 163 -2.05 -5.31 -18.77
CA VAL A 163 -3.41 -4.90 -18.41
C VAL A 163 -4.38 -6.00 -18.85
N LEU A 164 -5.12 -6.55 -17.88
CA LEU A 164 -6.11 -7.59 -18.07
C LEU A 164 -7.51 -6.96 -17.96
N LYS A 165 -8.35 -7.17 -18.98
CA LYS A 165 -9.73 -6.67 -19.06
C LYS A 165 -10.74 -7.80 -18.93
#